data_AF-I4VUJ2-F1
#
_entry.id   AF-I4VUJ2-F1
#
_cell.length_a   1.000
_cell.length_b   1.000
_cell.length_c   1.000
_cell.angle_alpha   90.00
_cell.angle_beta   90.00
_cell.angle_gamma   90.00
#
_symmetry.space_group_name_H-M   'P 1'
#
loop_
_entity.id
_entity.type
_entity.pdbx_description
1 polymer ?
#
loop_
_entity_poly.entity_id
_entity_poly.type
_entity_poly.pdbx_seq_one_letter_code
_entity_poly.pdbx_strand_id
1 'polypeptide(L)' 'MVYAANDPKTGAAGSVFDTLIDARHNHRIDVQGGLLAEEASTMLREFFRSRRGA' A
#
# COMPACT_ATOMS: atom_id res chain seq x y z
N MET A 1 7.03 3.74 -8.96
CA MET A 1 5.78 3.08 -8.55
C MET A 1 4.92 4.10 -7.86
N VAL A 2 3.64 4.20 -8.23
CA VAL A 2 2.67 5.07 -7.54
C VAL A 2 1.57 4.20 -6.96
N TYR A 3 1.22 4.39 -5.68
CA TYR A 3 0.16 3.63 -5.02
C TYR A 3 -0.73 4.55 -4.17
N ALA A 4 -1.93 4.05 -3.85
CA ALA A 4 -2.95 4.81 -3.15
C ALA A 4 -2.87 4.65 -1.63
N ALA A 5 -3.55 3.65 -1.07
CA ALA A 5 -3.59 3.39 0.36
C ALA A 5 -2.37 2.56 0.82
N ASN A 6 -1.86 2.87 2.01
CA ASN A 6 -0.84 2.06 2.67
C ASN A 6 -1.42 0.73 3.16
N ASP A 7 -0.61 -0.32 3.14
CA ASP A 7 -0.91 -1.59 3.78
C ASP A 7 -0.06 -1.74 5.05
N PRO A 8 -0.59 -1.37 6.24
CA PRO A 8 0.15 -1.46 7.49
C PRO A 8 0.40 -2.90 7.96
N LYS A 9 -0.27 -3.90 7.37
CA LYS A 9 -0.14 -5.30 7.81
C LYS A 9 0.90 -6.05 7.01
N THR A 10 1.01 -5.80 5.71
CA THR A 10 1.87 -6.58 4.82
C THR A 10 2.62 -5.77 3.77
N GLY A 11 2.52 -4.44 3.77
CA GLY A 11 3.10 -3.60 2.72
C GLY A 11 4.64 -3.65 2.66
N ALA A 12 5.19 -3.65 1.43
CA ALA A 12 6.62 -3.76 1.15
C ALA A 12 7.26 -2.49 0.55
N ALA A 13 6.50 -1.40 0.52
CA ALA A 13 6.90 -0.09 0.03
C ALA A 13 6.99 0.93 1.18
N GLY A 14 7.68 0.57 2.26
CA GLY A 14 7.89 1.41 3.44
C GLY A 14 6.96 1.12 4.63
N SER A 15 6.11 0.09 4.59
CA SER A 15 5.25 -0.30 5.72
C SER A 15 5.90 -1.35 6.63
N VAL A 16 5.81 -2.63 6.27
CA VAL A 16 6.49 -3.72 7.00
C VAL A 16 7.90 -3.91 6.46
N PHE A 17 8.04 -3.81 5.15
CA PHE A 17 9.32 -3.84 4.46
C PHE A 17 9.46 -2.63 3.55
N ASP A 18 10.69 -2.32 3.16
CA ASP A 18 10.99 -1.33 2.14
C ASP A 18 11.88 -1.96 1.06
N THR A 19 11.33 -2.97 0.39
CA THR A 19 12.11 -3.82 -0.52
C THR A 19 12.45 -3.10 -1.82
N LEU A 20 11.62 -2.16 -2.25
CA LEU A 20 11.76 -1.48 -3.55
C LEU A 20 12.95 -0.53 -3.62
N ILE A 21 13.50 -0.13 -2.47
CA ILE A 21 14.68 0.73 -2.36
C ILE A 21 15.82 0.12 -1.55
N ASP A 22 15.71 -1.17 -1.19
CA ASP A 22 16.73 -1.89 -0.42
C ASP A 22 18.09 -1.83 -1.12
N ALA A 23 19.14 -1.52 -0.35
CA ALA A 23 20.49 -1.34 -0.86
C ALA A 23 21.10 -2.60 -1.49
N ARG A 24 20.55 -3.78 -1.20
CA ARG A 24 20.98 -5.07 -1.78
C ARG A 24 20.48 -5.26 -3.21
N HIS A 25 19.52 -4.46 -3.68
CA HIS A 25 19.02 -4.56 -5.03
C HIS A 25 19.81 -3.69 -6.01
N ASN A 26 19.97 -4.19 -7.24
CA ASN A 26 20.61 -3.46 -8.33
C ASN A 26 19.77 -2.26 -8.79
N HIS A 27 18.45 -2.33 -8.63
CA HIS A 27 17.50 -1.30 -9.05
C HIS A 27 16.85 -0.63 -7.85
N ARG A 28 16.65 0.68 -7.96
CA ARG A 28 15.95 1.49 -6.97
C ARG A 28 14.79 2.17 -7.65
N ILE A 29 13.60 1.90 -7.15
CA ILE A 29 12.37 2.42 -7.74
C ILE A 29 12.01 3.70 -7.01
N ASP A 30 11.72 4.78 -7.75
CA ASP A 30 11.07 5.95 -7.16
C ASP A 30 9.64 5.57 -6.74
N VAL A 31 9.32 5.73 -5.46
CA VAL A 31 8.06 5.29 -4.87
C VAL A 31 7.30 6.51 -4.36
N GLN A 32 6.07 6.69 -4.85
CA GLN A 32 5.16 7.74 -4.41
C GLN A 32 3.88 7.10 -3.89
N GLY A 33 3.64 7.24 -2.59
CA GLY A 33 2.43 6.77 -1.94
C GLY A 33 1.41 7.89 -1.76
N GLY A 34 0.14 7.51 -1.58
CA GLY A 34 -0.90 8.43 -1.15
C GLY A 34 -1.80 8.97 -2.25
N LEU A 35 -1.65 8.54 -3.51
CA LEU A 35 -2.49 9.02 -4.61
C LEU A 35 -3.94 8.53 -4.39
N LEU A 36 -4.86 9.45 -4.08
CA LEU A 36 -6.25 9.13 -3.74
C LEU A 36 -6.36 8.11 -2.59
N ALA A 37 -5.52 8.28 -1.57
CA ALA A 37 -5.40 7.33 -0.46
C ALA A 37 -6.71 7.14 0.31
N GLU A 38 -7.46 8.23 0.54
CA GLU A 38 -8.70 8.19 1.30
C GLU A 38 -9.81 7.48 0.54
N GLU A 39 -9.94 7.73 -0.76
CA GLU A 39 -10.89 7.07 -1.65
C GLU A 39 -10.60 5.57 -1.73
N ALA A 40 -9.35 5.19 -1.99
CA ALA A 40 -8.94 3.79 -2.04
C ALA A 40 -9.12 3.08 -0.68
N SER A 41 -8.79 3.76 0.43
CA SER A 41 -8.99 3.23 1.78
C SER A 41 -10.47 3.01 2.08
N THR A 42 -11.34 3.92 1.63
CA THR A 42 -12.79 3.79 1.78
C THR A 42 -13.32 2.59 1.02
N MET A 43 -12.94 2.42 -0.25
CA MET A 43 -13.33 1.26 -1.06
C MET A 43 -12.90 -0.07 -0.42
N LEU A 44 -11.66 -0.16 0.09
CA LEU A 44 -11.17 -1.35 0.79
C LEU A 44 -11.98 -1.65 2.05
N ARG A 45 -12.28 -0.61 2.85
CA ARG A 45 -13.08 -0.76 4.09
C ARG A 45 -14.49 -1.25 3.77
N GLU A 46 -15.14 -0.68 2.76
CA GLU A 46 -16.48 -1.08 2.31
C GLU A 46 -16.52 -2.51 1.80
N PHE A 47 -15.55 -2.90 0.96
CA PHE A 47 -15.42 -4.26 0.46
C PHE A 47 -15.28 -5.30 1.59
N PHE A 48 -14.39 -5.07 2.56
CA PHE A 48 -14.24 -6.02 3.65
C PHE A 48 -15.39 -5.93 4.66
N ARG A 49 -16.07 -4.78 4.79
CA ARG A 49 -17.28 -4.66 5.61
C ARG A 49 -18.40 -5.51 5.03
N SER A 50 -18.68 -5.41 3.73
CA SER A 50 -19.74 -6.21 3.09
C SER A 50 -19.46 -7.71 3.19
N ARG A 51 -18.18 -8.12 3.10
CA ARG A 51 -17.78 -9.53 3.22
C ARG A 51 -17.84 -10.10 4.64
N ARG A 52 -17.75 -9.26 5.68
CA ARG A 52 -17.87 -9.70 7.09
C ARG A 52 -19.31 -9.96 7.53
N GLY A 53 -20.28 -9.70 6.66
CA GLY A 53 -21.71 -9.75 6.98
C GLY A 53 -22.16 -8.46 7.65
N ALA A 54 -23.37 -8.03 7.29
CA ALA A 54 -24.19 -7.27 8.22
C ALA A 54 -24.40 -8.09 9.50
#